data_AF-E2ZHN4-F1
#
_entry.id   AF-E2ZHN4-F1
#
_cell.length_a   1.000
_cell.length_b   1.000
_cell.length_c   1.000
_cell.angle_alpha   90.00
_cell.angle_beta   90.00
_cell.angle_gamma   90.00
#
_symmetry.space_group_name_H-M   'P 1'
#
loop_
_entity.id
_entity.type
_entity.pdbx_description
1 polymer ?
#
loop_
_entity_poly.entity_id
_entity_poly.type
_entity_poly.pdbx_seq_one_letter_code
_entity_poly.pdbx_strand_id
1 'polypeptide(L)'
;MADNKFVTLEALKSTAARLQQEWLKSISKAGHARFEVAEAIPDASAAQENIMYLVMNDKTQHYDIYAKVNDEVVLLDDTTVDLSGYATKEQLEAVSGGLGGTVYAATKADLSTSDDSVISGYFAQNTDVKPKKGDVFVVTTTVDGSTYEKSAYFYDGSAWAAMTGSVDADKVILRDNITLAGGYTQVGNLTKAQNGTATFQTKGKSVMDALTEIFSKRLQPSITAQPSIGTFTLTGAGAVEAGTKVAAAAYSGATLNAGSYQYGPATGVTATNWKVERITNAATTQVATADAASLTAGSDNNGGAGFIIGDAGGGDNAVSSLKYRVTATHGAGVTAKDNLGAASSPAVAIAAGTKTKDTAAYTPFRNTFYGASASKPALDSAAIRALGKTGKAYAAGTLTINVPAGTQRVAIACIATAKGVTKVINETAMNADVTSTFVKSAVPVEGANGYAAKDYNVWVFEPAVAYGNAAVLKVTLG
;
A
#
# COMPACT_ATOMS: atom_id res chain seq x y z
N MET A 1 12.99 53.73 142.04
CA MET A 1 12.22 52.47 141.92
C MET A 1 11.40 52.55 140.65
N ALA A 2 11.63 51.62 139.72
CA ALA A 2 10.71 51.05 138.73
C ALA A 2 11.56 50.47 137.60
N ASP A 3 11.58 49.13 137.58
CA ASP A 3 12.31 48.28 136.65
C ASP A 3 11.90 48.51 135.20
N ASN A 4 12.77 49.15 134.40
CA ASN A 4 12.73 48.96 132.95
C ASN A 4 13.36 47.61 132.63
N LYS A 5 12.52 46.60 132.37
CA LYS A 5 12.93 45.29 131.86
C LYS A 5 13.60 45.47 130.49
N PHE A 6 14.91 45.52 130.46
CA PHE A 6 15.68 45.37 129.24
C PHE A 6 15.55 43.92 128.75
N VAL A 7 15.05 43.72 127.53
CA VAL A 7 15.20 42.42 126.85
C VAL A 7 16.69 42.18 126.67
N THR A 8 17.19 41.05 127.18
CA THR A 8 18.61 40.74 127.11
C THR A 8 19.02 40.45 125.67
N LEU A 9 20.24 40.86 125.30
CA LEU A 9 20.86 40.56 124.00
C LEU A 9 20.79 39.06 123.66
N GLU A 10 20.84 38.22 124.69
CA GLU A 10 20.76 36.77 124.60
C GLU A 10 19.39 36.26 124.13
N ALA A 11 18.30 36.86 124.61
CA ALA A 11 16.95 36.55 124.15
C ALA A 11 16.73 36.97 122.68
N LEU A 12 17.36 38.07 122.26
CA LEU A 12 17.33 38.51 120.86
C LEU A 12 18.12 37.56 119.95
N LYS A 13 19.33 37.14 120.37
CA LYS A 13 20.16 36.17 119.65
C LYS A 13 19.48 34.80 119.51
N SER A 14 18.85 34.32 120.58
CA SER A 14 18.05 33.09 120.57
C SER A 14 16.92 33.17 119.54
N THR A 15 16.19 34.29 119.49
CA THR A 15 15.09 34.49 118.55
C THR A 15 15.58 34.56 117.10
N ALA A 16 16.69 35.24 116.85
CA ALA A 16 17.33 35.32 115.53
C ALA A 16 17.80 33.94 115.02
N ALA A 17 18.40 33.13 115.90
CA ALA A 17 18.83 31.77 115.56
C ALA A 17 17.65 30.85 115.22
N ARG A 18 16.52 30.99 115.95
CA ARG A 18 15.30 30.23 115.68
C ARG A 18 14.66 30.61 114.33
N LEU A 19 14.56 31.91 114.03
CA LEU A 19 14.06 32.40 112.75
C LEU A 19 14.93 31.92 111.58
N GLN A 20 16.25 31.92 111.76
CA GLN A 20 17.20 31.41 110.77
C GLN A 20 16.95 29.91 110.51
N GLN A 21 16.80 29.08 111.55
CA GLN A 21 16.48 27.66 111.39
C GLN A 21 15.15 27.41 110.67
N GLU A 22 14.10 28.17 110.99
CA GLU A 22 12.79 28.01 110.33
C GLU A 22 12.82 28.45 108.85
N TRP A 23 13.62 29.47 108.50
CA TRP A 23 13.85 29.84 107.10
C TRP A 23 14.60 28.77 106.31
N LEU A 24 15.68 28.21 106.87
CA LEU A 24 16.43 27.11 106.24
C LEU A 24 15.55 25.88 106.01
N LYS A 25 14.65 25.56 106.94
CA LYS A 25 13.69 24.46 106.82
C LYS A 25 12.63 24.71 105.74
N SER A 26 12.24 25.97 105.54
CA SER A 26 11.28 26.37 104.50
C SER A 26 11.89 26.36 103.10
N ILE A 27 13.17 26.76 102.96
CA ILE A 27 13.93 26.70 101.70
C ILE A 27 14.12 25.25 101.23
N SER A 28 14.44 24.34 102.16
CA SER A 28 14.59 22.90 101.87
C SER A 28 13.30 22.24 101.35
N LYS A 29 12.12 22.76 101.73
CA LYS A 29 10.81 22.22 101.30
C LYS A 29 10.32 22.79 99.94
N ALA A 30 11.00 23.81 99.40
CA ALA A 30 10.53 24.56 98.23
C ALA A 30 10.87 23.94 96.87
N GLY A 31 11.58 22.80 96.80
CA GLY A 31 11.76 22.04 95.55
C GLY A 31 12.59 22.72 94.45
N HIS A 32 13.33 23.79 94.77
CA HIS A 32 14.24 24.44 93.83
C HIS A 32 15.64 23.86 93.96
N ALA A 33 16.16 23.32 92.86
CA ALA A 33 17.55 22.86 92.80
C ALA A 33 18.50 24.06 92.95
N ARG A 34 19.52 23.92 93.79
CA ARG A 34 20.62 24.89 93.89
C ARG A 34 21.89 24.32 93.29
N PHE A 35 22.75 25.21 92.79
CA PHE A 35 24.04 24.83 92.23
C PHE A 35 25.14 24.97 93.27
N GLU A 36 26.04 23.99 93.32
CA GLU A 36 27.20 23.97 94.19
C GLU A 36 28.42 23.55 93.37
N VAL A 37 29.49 24.33 93.42
CA VAL A 37 30.77 23.91 92.84
C VAL A 37 31.45 22.98 93.83
N ALA A 38 31.76 21.76 93.40
CA ALA A 38 32.46 20.76 94.22
C ALA A 38 33.84 20.46 93.62
N GLU A 39 34.83 20.25 94.50
CA GLU A 39 36.20 19.94 94.09
C GLU A 39 36.32 18.53 93.47
N ALA A 40 35.40 17.63 93.79
CA ALA A 40 35.28 16.29 93.23
C ALA A 40 33.82 15.84 93.23
N ILE A 41 33.51 14.75 92.52
CA ILE A 41 32.17 14.14 92.51
C ILE A 41 31.86 13.67 93.93
N PRO A 42 30.77 14.15 94.57
CA PRO A 42 30.46 13.76 95.93
C PRO A 42 29.99 12.31 95.99
N ASP A 43 30.34 11.63 97.09
CA ASP A 43 29.79 10.30 97.38
C ASP A 43 28.28 10.38 97.62
N ALA A 44 27.55 9.35 97.21
CA ALA A 44 26.08 9.35 97.28
C ALA A 44 25.50 9.49 98.70
N SER A 45 26.25 9.09 99.73
CA SER A 45 25.86 9.28 101.13
C SER A 45 26.06 10.72 101.63
N ALA A 46 26.96 11.48 101.01
CA ALA A 46 27.27 12.87 101.35
C ALA A 46 26.50 13.87 100.45
N ALA A 47 26.11 13.44 99.25
CA ALA A 47 25.33 14.25 98.33
C ALA A 47 23.90 14.49 98.84
N GLN A 48 23.44 15.74 98.76
CA GLN A 48 22.11 16.14 99.18
C GLN A 48 21.15 16.15 97.99
N GLU A 49 19.90 15.77 98.24
CA GLU A 49 18.85 15.92 97.23
C GLU A 49 18.64 17.40 96.88
N ASN A 50 18.30 17.66 95.62
CA ASN A 50 18.07 19.01 95.07
C ASN A 50 19.32 19.91 95.05
N ILE A 51 20.53 19.32 95.02
CA ILE A 51 21.77 20.03 94.67
C ILE A 51 22.32 19.49 93.35
N MET A 52 22.63 20.40 92.43
CA MET A 52 23.43 20.10 91.24
C MET A 52 24.88 20.48 91.51
N TYR A 53 25.75 19.48 91.53
CA TYR A 53 27.17 19.61 91.76
C TYR A 53 27.88 19.86 90.44
N LEU A 54 28.51 21.02 90.32
CA LEU A 54 29.38 21.39 89.21
C LEU A 54 30.80 20.95 89.57
N VAL A 55 31.33 19.94 88.88
CA VAL A 55 32.66 19.40 89.12
C VAL A 55 33.54 19.68 87.90
N MET A 56 34.70 20.30 88.10
CA MET A 56 35.59 20.64 87.00
C MET A 56 36.19 19.38 86.39
N ASN A 57 35.99 19.18 85.08
CA ASN A 57 36.62 18.09 84.36
C ASN A 57 38.02 18.52 83.92
N ASP A 58 39.03 17.91 84.50
CA ASP A 58 40.43 18.26 84.24
C ASP A 58 40.84 18.11 82.76
N LYS A 59 40.14 17.28 81.98
CA LYS A 59 40.46 17.06 80.56
C LYS A 59 39.84 18.11 79.64
N THR A 60 38.59 18.46 79.87
CA THR A 60 37.85 19.40 79.00
C THR A 60 37.93 20.84 79.50
N GLN A 61 38.34 21.06 80.75
CA GLN A 61 38.34 22.36 81.43
C GLN A 61 36.94 23.00 81.49
N HIS A 62 35.91 22.15 81.52
CA HIS A 62 34.50 22.52 81.69
C HIS A 62 33.92 21.86 82.94
N TYR A 63 32.88 22.46 83.52
CA TYR A 63 32.17 21.85 84.65
C TYR A 63 31.17 20.81 84.16
N ASP A 64 31.36 19.56 84.58
CA ASP A 64 30.38 18.49 84.43
C ASP A 64 29.34 18.61 85.55
N ILE A 65 28.07 18.33 85.24
CA ILE A 65 26.95 18.46 86.19
C ILE A 65 26.56 17.09 86.73
N TYR A 66 26.67 16.94 88.04
CA TYR A 66 26.24 15.76 88.78
C TYR A 66 25.06 16.07 89.68
N ALA A 67 24.15 15.12 89.86
CA ALA A 67 23.08 15.23 90.84
C ALA A 67 22.84 13.89 91.52
N LYS A 68 22.41 13.92 92.78
CA LYS A 68 21.90 12.73 93.45
C LYS A 68 20.51 12.41 92.91
N VAL A 69 20.37 11.24 92.30
CA VAL A 69 19.10 10.69 91.81
C VAL A 69 18.90 9.35 92.52
N ASN A 70 17.91 9.29 93.42
CA ASN A 70 17.75 8.20 94.39
C ASN A 70 19.01 8.04 95.27
N ASP A 71 19.59 6.85 95.34
CA ASP A 71 20.76 6.55 96.18
C ASP A 71 22.10 6.63 95.45
N GLU A 72 22.14 7.23 94.25
CA GLU A 72 23.37 7.36 93.44
C GLU A 72 23.57 8.79 92.92
N VAL A 73 24.83 9.15 92.67
CA VAL A 73 25.21 10.43 92.04
C VAL A 73 25.52 10.15 90.58
N VAL A 74 24.76 10.78 89.67
CA VAL A 74 24.83 10.53 88.22
C VAL A 74 25.28 11.79 87.47
N LEU A 75 26.03 11.58 86.38
CA LEU A 75 26.38 12.62 85.41
C LEU A 75 25.16 12.93 84.53
N LEU A 76 24.82 14.21 84.35
CA LEU A 76 23.63 14.63 83.61
C LEU A 76 23.89 15.16 82.19
N ASP A 77 25.15 15.43 81.84
CA ASP A 77 25.55 15.93 80.51
C ASP A 77 26.48 14.89 79.83
N ASP A 78 25.98 14.18 78.82
CA ASP A 78 26.71 13.13 78.08
C ASP A 78 26.91 13.56 76.61
N THR A 79 28.14 13.43 76.10
CA THR A 79 28.57 13.86 74.76
C THR A 79 28.61 12.73 73.71
N THR A 80 28.06 11.55 73.99
CA THR A 80 28.19 10.40 73.07
C THR A 80 27.02 10.27 72.06
N VAL A 81 27.33 10.38 70.75
CA VAL A 81 26.40 10.16 69.62
C VAL A 81 26.75 8.86 68.87
N ASP A 82 25.78 7.97 68.64
CA ASP A 82 25.94 6.71 67.88
C ASP A 82 25.84 6.93 66.36
N LEU A 83 26.86 6.47 65.61
CA LEU A 83 27.02 6.63 64.15
C LEU A 83 27.01 5.29 63.38
N SER A 84 26.61 4.19 64.02
CA SER A 84 26.68 2.82 63.46
C SER A 84 25.84 2.57 62.18
N GLY A 85 24.96 3.51 61.79
CA GLY A 85 24.14 3.43 60.57
C GLY A 85 24.63 4.24 59.36
N TYR A 86 25.77 4.94 59.45
CA TYR A 86 26.29 5.80 58.37
C TYR A 86 27.38 5.08 57.56
N ALA A 87 27.33 5.20 56.23
CA ALA A 87 28.37 4.67 55.35
C ALA A 87 29.67 5.46 55.52
N THR A 88 30.80 4.75 55.59
CA THR A 88 32.12 5.42 55.63
C THR A 88 32.43 6.04 54.27
N LYS A 89 33.33 7.03 54.25
CA LYS A 89 33.76 7.69 53.02
C LYS A 89 34.31 6.68 52.00
N GLU A 90 35.03 5.68 52.49
CA GLU A 90 35.63 4.61 51.70
C GLU A 90 34.56 3.69 51.08
N GLN A 91 33.47 3.41 51.82
CA GLN A 91 32.34 2.64 51.30
C GLN A 91 31.58 3.42 50.21
N LEU A 92 31.45 4.74 50.36
CA LEU A 92 30.84 5.60 49.34
C LEU A 92 31.71 5.69 48.07
N GLU A 93 33.03 5.76 48.22
CA GLU A 93 34.00 5.76 47.12
C GLU A 93 34.01 4.42 46.36
N ALA A 94 33.85 3.29 47.07
CA ALA A 94 33.82 1.95 46.48
C ALA A 94 32.53 1.63 45.72
N VAL A 95 31.36 2.09 46.20
CA VAL A 95 30.05 1.82 45.55
C VAL A 95 29.78 2.75 44.36
N SER A 96 30.38 3.93 44.34
CA SER A 96 30.14 4.93 43.27
C SER A 96 31.08 4.84 42.07
N GLY A 97 32.12 4.00 42.09
CA GLY A 97 33.14 4.00 41.03
C GLY A 97 33.75 5.38 40.79
N GLY A 98 33.70 6.27 41.79
CA GLY A 98 34.18 7.65 41.73
C GLY A 98 33.53 8.50 40.64
N LEU A 99 32.30 8.99 40.87
CA LEU A 99 31.67 10.14 40.20
C LEU A 99 31.95 10.26 38.69
N GLY A 100 31.02 9.80 37.85
CA GLY A 100 30.88 10.11 36.41
C GLY A 100 32.17 10.37 35.63
N GLY A 101 32.51 9.48 34.68
CA GLY A 101 33.62 9.73 33.76
C GLY A 101 33.59 11.15 33.18
N THR A 102 34.75 11.83 33.21
CA THR A 102 34.89 13.14 32.60
C THR A 102 34.91 13.00 31.09
N VAL A 103 34.16 13.85 30.38
CA VAL A 103 34.23 13.92 28.92
C VAL A 103 35.27 14.97 28.52
N TYR A 104 36.36 14.52 27.93
CA TYR A 104 37.35 15.37 27.27
C TYR A 104 37.06 15.46 25.78
N ALA A 105 37.53 16.52 25.14
CA ALA A 105 37.38 16.68 23.71
C ALA A 105 38.58 17.40 23.09
N ALA A 106 38.92 17.00 21.87
CA ALA A 106 39.89 17.70 21.03
C ALA A 106 39.45 17.69 19.57
N THR A 107 39.96 18.66 18.80
CA THR A 107 39.71 18.77 17.37
C THR A 107 40.92 18.30 16.59
N LYS A 108 40.71 17.35 15.68
CA LYS A 108 41.71 16.86 14.72
C LYS A 108 41.49 17.54 13.38
N ALA A 109 42.44 18.37 12.94
CA ALA A 109 42.36 19.10 11.67
C ALA A 109 43.02 18.36 10.49
N ASP A 110 44.00 17.50 10.79
CA ASP A 110 44.77 16.74 9.80
C ASP A 110 44.41 15.25 9.87
N LEU A 111 43.92 14.71 8.76
CA LEU A 111 43.52 13.31 8.65
C LEU A 111 44.68 12.32 8.72
N SER A 112 45.92 12.77 8.54
CA SER A 112 47.13 11.95 8.68
C SER A 112 47.55 11.75 10.14
N THR A 113 47.04 12.56 11.06
CA THR A 113 47.31 12.44 12.49
C THR A 113 46.43 11.33 13.09
N SER A 114 47.01 10.45 13.91
CA SER A 114 46.25 9.41 14.60
C SER A 114 45.46 9.98 15.79
N ASP A 115 44.32 9.38 16.10
CA ASP A 115 43.51 9.79 17.25
C ASP A 115 44.25 9.59 18.57
N ASP A 116 45.06 8.53 18.69
CA ASP A 116 45.93 8.30 19.84
C ASP A 116 46.93 9.45 20.06
N SER A 117 47.49 10.01 18.98
CA SER A 117 48.38 11.17 19.07
C SER A 117 47.64 12.44 19.48
N VAL A 118 46.39 12.62 19.03
CA VAL A 118 45.55 13.75 19.45
C VAL A 118 45.21 13.66 20.94
N ILE A 119 44.78 12.47 21.40
CA ILE A 119 44.44 12.22 22.80
C ILE A 119 45.68 12.39 23.69
N SER A 120 46.80 11.78 23.31
CA SER A 120 48.06 11.89 24.05
C SER A 120 48.55 13.34 24.09
N GLY A 121 48.45 14.05 22.97
CA GLY A 121 48.80 15.47 22.86
C GLY A 121 47.97 16.36 23.77
N TYR A 122 46.68 16.07 23.95
CA TYR A 122 45.81 16.79 24.87
C TYR A 122 46.30 16.66 26.33
N PHE A 123 46.58 15.45 26.81
CA PHE A 123 47.05 15.24 28.19
C PHE A 123 48.49 15.70 28.42
N ALA A 124 49.32 15.74 27.37
CA ALA A 124 50.64 16.36 27.46
C ALA A 124 50.55 17.89 27.65
N GLN A 125 49.53 18.54 27.10
CA GLN A 125 49.27 19.98 27.26
C GLN A 125 48.52 20.32 28.56
N ASN A 126 47.79 19.36 29.14
CA ASN A 126 46.95 19.54 30.33
C ASN A 126 47.42 18.64 31.47
N THR A 127 48.63 18.88 31.98
CA THR A 127 49.33 18.00 32.93
C THR A 127 48.66 17.86 34.30
N ASP A 128 47.79 18.81 34.65
CA ASP A 128 47.03 18.80 35.91
C ASP A 128 45.86 17.80 35.88
N VAL A 129 45.52 17.29 34.69
CA VAL A 129 44.43 16.35 34.47
C VAL A 129 45.01 14.97 34.14
N LYS A 130 44.60 13.95 34.90
CA LYS A 130 45.00 12.56 34.65
C LYS A 130 43.76 11.73 34.30
N PRO A 131 43.82 10.92 33.23
CA PRO A 131 42.69 10.07 32.85
C PRO A 131 42.42 9.06 33.96
N LYS A 132 41.14 8.90 34.32
CA LYS A 132 40.67 7.89 35.26
C LYS A 132 39.73 6.91 34.58
N LYS A 133 39.67 5.68 35.09
CA LYS A 133 38.75 4.66 34.56
C LYS A 133 37.33 5.22 34.53
N GLY A 134 36.66 5.10 33.39
CA GLY A 134 35.34 5.67 33.19
C GLY A 134 35.31 6.92 32.31
N ASP A 135 36.44 7.62 32.17
CA ASP A 135 36.51 8.84 31.35
C ASP A 135 36.24 8.56 29.87
N VAL A 136 35.71 9.56 29.16
CA VAL A 136 35.44 9.52 27.73
C VAL A 136 36.22 10.61 27.03
N PHE A 137 36.85 10.30 25.91
CA PHE A 137 37.49 11.28 25.05
C PHE A 137 36.76 11.34 23.71
N VAL A 138 36.40 12.54 23.26
CA VAL A 138 35.77 12.75 21.96
C VAL A 138 36.74 13.47 21.03
N VAL A 139 37.21 12.78 19.99
CA VAL A 139 37.97 13.41 18.92
C VAL A 139 36.99 13.84 17.83
N THR A 140 36.87 15.15 17.64
CA THR A 140 36.11 15.72 16.53
C THR A 140 37.06 15.98 15.36
N THR A 141 36.90 15.22 14.28
CA THR A 141 37.68 15.41 13.06
C THR A 141 37.01 16.46 12.20
N THR A 142 37.71 17.55 11.89
CA THR A 142 37.24 18.62 11.02
C THR A 142 38.24 18.88 9.91
N VAL A 143 37.81 18.94 8.66
CA VAL A 143 38.67 19.31 7.52
C VAL A 143 37.97 20.44 6.77
N ASP A 144 38.70 21.48 6.36
CA ASP A 144 38.16 22.61 5.59
C ASP A 144 36.86 23.22 6.19
N GLY A 145 36.74 23.24 7.52
CA GLY A 145 35.60 23.81 8.25
C GLY A 145 34.37 22.90 8.39
N SER A 146 34.38 21.68 7.85
CA SER A 146 33.28 20.70 8.01
C SER A 146 33.64 19.62 9.02
N THR A 147 32.68 19.15 9.84
CA THR A 147 32.89 17.98 10.72
C THR A 147 32.75 16.69 9.92
N TYR A 148 33.80 15.86 9.91
CA TYR A 148 33.87 14.60 9.16
C TYR A 148 33.49 13.40 10.01
N GLU A 149 33.95 13.37 11.26
CA GLU A 149 33.80 12.22 12.15
C GLU A 149 33.86 12.71 13.60
N LYS A 150 33.12 12.04 14.49
CA LYS A 150 33.29 12.17 15.94
C LYS A 150 33.54 10.79 16.51
N SER A 151 34.75 10.56 16.96
CA SER A 151 35.17 9.28 17.54
C SER A 151 35.22 9.41 19.05
N ALA A 152 34.53 8.50 19.74
CA ALA A 152 34.54 8.44 21.19
C ALA A 152 35.43 7.29 21.66
N TYR A 153 36.22 7.55 22.69
CA TYR A 153 37.13 6.61 23.32
C TYR A 153 36.81 6.54 24.81
N PHE A 154 36.77 5.35 25.37
CA PHE A 154 36.57 5.10 26.79
C PHE A 154 37.91 4.74 27.44
N TYR A 155 38.22 5.33 28.59
CA TYR A 155 39.41 4.95 29.35
C TYR A 155 39.10 3.80 30.31
N ASP A 156 39.70 2.64 30.09
CA ASP A 156 39.43 1.42 30.86
C ASP A 156 40.19 1.33 32.20
N GLY A 157 41.02 2.33 32.50
CA GLY A 157 41.96 2.37 33.62
C GLY A 157 43.41 2.08 33.23
N SER A 158 43.64 1.70 31.98
CA SER A 158 44.97 1.44 31.41
C SER A 158 45.17 2.14 30.06
N ALA A 159 44.20 2.07 29.15
CA ALA A 159 44.27 2.61 27.81
C ALA A 159 42.94 3.23 27.36
N TRP A 160 43.03 4.10 26.33
CA TRP A 160 41.88 4.60 25.60
C TRP A 160 41.44 3.55 24.58
N ALA A 161 40.20 3.08 24.68
CA ALA A 161 39.61 2.12 23.76
C ALA A 161 38.49 2.78 22.96
N ALA A 162 38.50 2.61 21.63
CA ALA A 162 37.44 3.14 20.78
C ALA A 162 36.08 2.54 21.14
N MET A 163 35.07 3.38 21.32
CA MET A 163 33.69 2.96 21.62
C MET A 163 32.89 2.63 20.34
N THR A 164 33.54 2.08 19.32
CA THR A 164 32.92 1.88 18.01
C THR A 164 32.21 0.53 17.92
N GLY A 165 30.92 0.56 17.56
CA GLY A 165 30.15 -0.62 17.18
C GLY A 165 30.14 -0.84 15.66
N SER A 166 29.23 -1.70 15.17
CA SER A 166 28.95 -1.78 13.74
C SER A 166 28.47 -0.43 13.21
N VAL A 167 28.99 -0.02 12.04
CA VAL A 167 28.63 1.24 11.38
C VAL A 167 27.85 0.92 10.12
N ASP A 168 26.69 1.56 9.93
CA ASP A 168 25.88 1.39 8.73
C ASP A 168 26.63 1.90 7.48
N ALA A 169 26.53 1.17 6.36
CA ALA A 169 27.25 1.49 5.13
C ALA A 169 26.84 2.83 4.50
N ASP A 170 25.67 3.38 4.83
CA ASP A 170 25.22 4.71 4.42
C ASP A 170 25.89 5.84 5.25
N LYS A 171 26.55 5.50 6.38
CA LYS A 171 27.31 6.42 7.24
C LYS A 171 28.81 6.43 6.96
N VAL A 172 29.32 5.44 6.22
CA VAL A 172 30.74 5.37 5.82
C VAL A 172 30.94 6.16 4.53
N ILE A 173 31.62 7.31 4.60
CA ILE A 173 31.80 8.23 3.47
C ILE A 173 33.13 8.00 2.76
N LEU A 174 33.09 7.86 1.43
CA LEU A 174 34.28 7.74 0.58
C LEU A 174 34.96 9.10 0.44
N ARG A 175 36.23 9.16 0.85
CA ARG A 175 37.02 10.40 0.90
C ARG A 175 37.41 10.92 -0.48
N ASP A 176 37.63 10.00 -1.41
CA ASP A 176 38.09 10.29 -2.76
C ASP A 176 37.22 9.58 -3.80
N ASN A 177 37.36 10.05 -5.04
CA ASN A 177 36.82 9.36 -6.19
C ASN A 177 37.60 8.07 -6.44
N ILE A 178 36.89 7.00 -6.77
CA ILE A 178 37.52 5.74 -7.15
C ILE A 178 38.02 5.86 -8.59
N THR A 179 39.31 5.62 -8.81
CA THR A 179 39.86 5.53 -10.16
C THR A 179 39.64 4.13 -10.72
N LEU A 180 38.94 4.04 -11.85
CA LEU A 180 38.77 2.81 -12.61
C LEU A 180 39.95 2.65 -13.56
N ALA A 181 40.84 1.70 -13.31
CA ALA A 181 42.01 1.39 -14.13
C ALA A 181 42.18 -0.13 -14.29
N GLY A 182 42.88 -0.59 -15.33
CA GLY A 182 43.09 -2.01 -15.65
C GLY A 182 42.50 -2.46 -16.99
N GLY A 183 42.64 -3.74 -17.35
CA GLY A 183 42.27 -4.29 -18.67
C GLY A 183 40.81 -4.73 -18.81
N TYR A 184 39.84 -3.86 -18.51
CA TYR A 184 38.41 -4.14 -18.64
C TYR A 184 37.63 -2.94 -19.20
N THR A 185 36.42 -3.18 -19.70
CA THR A 185 35.52 -2.13 -20.22
C THR A 185 34.35 -1.80 -19.28
N GLN A 186 33.98 -2.68 -18.36
CA GLN A 186 32.80 -2.49 -17.49
C GLN A 186 32.96 -3.13 -16.11
N VAL A 187 32.45 -2.46 -15.08
CA VAL A 187 32.16 -3.02 -13.74
C VAL A 187 30.78 -2.56 -13.32
N GLY A 188 29.82 -3.49 -13.26
CA GLY A 188 28.41 -3.15 -13.05
C GLY A 188 27.91 -2.15 -14.10
N ASN A 189 27.41 -0.99 -13.65
CA ASN A 189 26.93 0.08 -14.53
C ASN A 189 28.04 1.03 -15.03
N LEU A 190 29.24 0.94 -14.48
CA LEU A 190 30.34 1.84 -14.80
C LEU A 190 31.11 1.33 -16.03
N THR A 191 31.42 2.22 -16.97
CA THR A 191 32.12 1.88 -18.21
C THR A 191 33.38 2.70 -18.42
N LYS A 192 34.41 2.10 -19.01
CA LYS A 192 35.64 2.78 -19.45
C LYS A 192 36.21 2.13 -20.72
N ALA A 193 37.17 2.78 -21.37
CA ALA A 193 37.91 2.16 -22.47
C ALA A 193 38.78 0.99 -21.97
N GLN A 194 39.00 -0.04 -22.81
CA GLN A 194 39.69 -1.30 -22.46
C GLN A 194 41.00 -1.09 -21.68
N ASN A 195 41.84 -0.16 -22.13
CA ASN A 195 43.11 0.18 -21.49
C ASN A 195 43.15 1.61 -20.94
N GLY A 196 42.01 2.32 -20.95
CA GLY A 196 41.90 3.68 -20.43
C GLY A 196 41.58 3.70 -18.94
N THR A 197 41.69 4.88 -18.33
CA THR A 197 41.20 5.16 -16.98
C THR A 197 39.87 5.92 -17.04
N ALA A 198 39.07 5.80 -15.98
CA ALA A 198 37.89 6.64 -15.76
C ALA A 198 37.76 6.98 -14.27
N THR A 199 37.05 8.04 -13.95
CA THR A 199 36.81 8.46 -12.55
C THR A 199 35.38 8.12 -12.15
N PHE A 200 35.23 7.22 -11.17
CA PHE A 200 33.96 6.99 -10.51
C PHE A 200 33.78 8.07 -9.42
N GLN A 201 32.80 8.96 -9.62
CA GLN A 201 32.56 10.13 -8.77
C GLN A 201 31.95 9.73 -7.41
N THR A 202 32.79 9.21 -6.51
CA THR A 202 32.39 8.72 -5.18
C THR A 202 32.74 9.64 -4.03
N LYS A 203 33.56 10.67 -4.24
CA LYS A 203 33.96 11.60 -3.18
C LYS A 203 32.72 12.21 -2.52
N GLY A 204 32.62 12.06 -1.20
CA GLY A 204 31.49 12.54 -0.40
C GLY A 204 30.23 11.66 -0.44
N LYS A 205 30.23 10.56 -1.21
CA LYS A 205 29.15 9.56 -1.20
C LYS A 205 29.40 8.50 -0.13
N SER A 206 28.33 7.90 0.37
CA SER A 206 28.46 6.73 1.22
C SER A 206 28.93 5.50 0.44
N VAL A 207 29.47 4.49 1.13
CA VAL A 207 29.79 3.18 0.54
C VAL A 207 28.53 2.54 -0.05
N MET A 208 27.39 2.67 0.62
CA MET A 208 26.10 2.18 0.11
C MET A 208 25.70 2.85 -1.21
N ASP A 209 25.86 4.17 -1.34
CA ASP A 209 25.56 4.89 -2.57
C ASP A 209 26.47 4.45 -3.73
N ALA A 210 27.76 4.28 -3.45
CA ALA A 210 28.72 3.83 -4.45
C ALA A 210 28.40 2.41 -4.96
N LEU A 211 28.06 1.48 -4.06
CA LEU A 211 27.65 0.13 -4.43
C LEU A 211 26.32 0.13 -5.18
N THR A 212 25.38 0.98 -4.77
CA THR A 212 24.10 1.14 -5.48
C THR A 212 24.32 1.61 -6.91
N GLU A 213 25.21 2.57 -7.14
CA GLU A 213 25.53 3.05 -8.49
C GLU A 213 26.20 1.97 -9.36
N ILE A 214 27.07 1.13 -8.77
CA ILE A 214 27.68 -0.01 -9.47
C ILE A 214 26.63 -1.05 -9.85
N PHE A 215 25.77 -1.47 -8.91
CA PHE A 215 24.94 -2.67 -9.11
C PHE A 215 23.50 -2.39 -9.54
N SER A 216 22.99 -1.16 -9.37
CA SER A 216 21.59 -0.82 -9.63
C SER A 216 21.48 0.14 -10.81
N LYS A 217 21.26 -0.40 -12.01
CA LYS A 217 20.92 0.44 -13.17
C LYS A 217 19.47 0.87 -13.03
N ARG A 218 19.21 2.17 -13.00
CA ARG A 218 17.84 2.67 -13.16
C ARG A 218 17.38 2.39 -14.59
N LEU A 219 16.31 1.62 -14.72
CA LEU A 219 15.66 1.28 -15.99
C LEU A 219 14.31 1.99 -16.04
N GLN A 220 14.10 2.77 -17.09
CA GLN A 220 12.80 3.39 -17.32
C GLN A 220 11.73 2.33 -17.53
N PRO A 221 10.53 2.50 -16.95
CA PRO A 221 9.42 1.62 -17.25
C PRO A 221 8.92 1.81 -18.68
N SER A 222 8.21 0.79 -19.16
CA SER A 222 7.37 0.85 -20.35
C SER A 222 5.90 0.60 -20.00
N ILE A 223 4.99 1.11 -20.83
CA ILE A 223 3.57 0.76 -20.80
C ILE A 223 3.44 -0.61 -21.46
N THR A 224 3.03 -1.64 -20.70
CA THR A 224 2.95 -3.02 -21.20
C THR A 224 1.59 -3.33 -21.80
N ALA A 225 0.53 -2.65 -21.37
CA ALA A 225 -0.78 -2.70 -22.00
C ALA A 225 -1.49 -1.34 -21.92
N GLN A 226 -2.12 -0.95 -23.02
CA GLN A 226 -3.00 0.21 -23.08
C GLN A 226 -4.39 -0.11 -22.52
N PRO A 227 -5.14 0.88 -21.99
CA PRO A 227 -6.51 0.65 -21.58
C PRO A 227 -7.36 0.10 -22.73
N SER A 228 -8.28 -0.80 -22.41
CA SER A 228 -9.14 -1.45 -23.41
C SER A 228 -10.49 -1.81 -22.83
N ILE A 229 -11.53 -1.83 -23.67
CA ILE A 229 -12.88 -2.22 -23.25
C ILE A 229 -12.97 -3.75 -23.24
N GLY A 230 -13.49 -4.30 -22.14
CA GLY A 230 -13.82 -5.70 -21.95
C GLY A 230 -14.96 -6.16 -22.87
N THR A 231 -15.78 -7.11 -22.43
CA THR A 231 -16.90 -7.61 -23.25
C THR A 231 -17.92 -6.52 -23.54
N PHE A 232 -18.38 -6.43 -24.79
CA PHE A 232 -19.52 -5.62 -25.22
C PHE A 232 -20.20 -6.32 -26.39
N THR A 233 -21.44 -6.80 -26.20
CA THR A 233 -22.15 -7.65 -27.16
C THR A 233 -23.56 -7.15 -27.41
N LEU A 234 -24.12 -7.54 -28.56
CA LEU A 234 -25.50 -7.30 -28.95
C LEU A 234 -26.20 -8.66 -29.00
N THR A 235 -27.24 -8.83 -28.18
CA THR A 235 -28.01 -10.08 -28.12
C THR A 235 -28.63 -10.38 -29.48
N GLY A 236 -28.48 -11.62 -29.95
CA GLY A 236 -29.04 -12.08 -31.21
C GLY A 236 -28.33 -11.56 -32.47
N ALA A 237 -27.25 -10.79 -32.34
CA ALA A 237 -26.46 -10.33 -33.48
C ALA A 237 -25.98 -11.50 -34.34
N GLY A 238 -26.16 -11.37 -35.66
CA GLY A 238 -25.87 -12.39 -36.65
C GLY A 238 -26.77 -12.25 -37.87
N ALA A 239 -26.63 -13.19 -38.80
CA ALA A 239 -27.47 -13.22 -39.99
C ALA A 239 -28.90 -13.68 -39.62
N VAL A 240 -29.90 -12.90 -39.98
CA VAL A 240 -31.34 -13.18 -39.76
C VAL A 240 -32.13 -13.04 -41.06
N GLU A 241 -33.26 -13.73 -41.19
CA GLU A 241 -34.08 -13.65 -42.41
C GLU A 241 -34.54 -12.20 -42.63
N ALA A 242 -34.38 -11.69 -43.86
CA ALA A 242 -34.80 -10.34 -44.22
C ALA A 242 -36.29 -10.15 -43.88
N GLY A 243 -36.61 -9.09 -43.13
CA GLY A 243 -37.93 -8.87 -42.53
C GLY A 243 -38.04 -9.24 -41.06
N THR A 244 -36.95 -9.72 -40.44
CA THR A 244 -36.91 -9.98 -38.99
C THR A 244 -37.12 -8.67 -38.22
N LYS A 245 -38.11 -8.67 -37.32
CA LYS A 245 -38.42 -7.53 -36.45
C LYS A 245 -37.64 -7.63 -35.14
N VAL A 246 -36.98 -6.55 -34.74
CA VAL A 246 -36.32 -6.40 -33.46
C VAL A 246 -37.00 -5.25 -32.73
N ALA A 247 -37.89 -5.58 -31.78
CA ALA A 247 -38.66 -4.56 -31.04
C ALA A 247 -37.76 -3.67 -30.17
N ALA A 248 -36.78 -4.29 -29.49
CA ALA A 248 -35.72 -3.59 -28.78
C ALA A 248 -34.42 -4.38 -28.89
N ALA A 249 -33.35 -3.70 -29.29
CA ALA A 249 -32.02 -4.27 -29.43
C ALA A 249 -31.28 -4.19 -28.08
N ALA A 250 -31.00 -5.33 -27.47
CA ALA A 250 -30.37 -5.41 -26.15
C ALA A 250 -28.85 -5.57 -26.26
N TYR A 251 -28.08 -4.66 -25.65
CA TYR A 251 -26.62 -4.72 -25.57
C TYR A 251 -26.14 -4.99 -24.13
N SER A 252 -25.00 -5.68 -24.00
CA SER A 252 -24.41 -5.98 -22.70
C SER A 252 -23.81 -4.75 -22.02
N GLY A 253 -23.56 -4.84 -20.71
CA GLY A 253 -22.67 -3.90 -20.03
C GLY A 253 -21.23 -4.03 -20.52
N ALA A 254 -20.37 -3.12 -20.06
CA ALA A 254 -18.94 -3.12 -20.39
C ALA A 254 -18.09 -2.55 -19.23
N THR A 255 -16.85 -3.01 -19.14
CA THR A 255 -15.84 -2.52 -18.19
C THR A 255 -14.57 -2.10 -18.93
N LEU A 256 -13.79 -1.19 -18.34
CA LEU A 256 -12.50 -0.76 -18.87
C LEU A 256 -11.38 -1.49 -18.12
N ASN A 257 -10.53 -2.21 -18.86
CA ASN A 257 -9.25 -2.65 -18.35
C ASN A 257 -8.31 -1.43 -18.28
N ALA A 258 -7.70 -1.21 -17.11
CA ALA A 258 -6.90 -0.03 -16.82
C ALA A 258 -5.53 0.02 -17.55
N GLY A 259 -5.15 -1.05 -18.26
CA GLY A 259 -3.80 -1.22 -18.80
C GLY A 259 -2.80 -1.62 -17.70
N SER A 260 -1.51 -1.64 -18.05
CA SER A 260 -0.44 -2.03 -17.13
C SER A 260 0.91 -1.37 -17.43
N TYR A 261 1.73 -1.27 -16.39
CA TYR A 261 3.14 -0.84 -16.45
C TYR A 261 4.07 -2.00 -16.15
N GLN A 262 5.29 -1.96 -16.69
CA GLN A 262 6.30 -3.00 -16.49
C GLN A 262 6.68 -3.23 -15.03
N TYR A 263 6.85 -2.15 -14.25
CA TYR A 263 7.24 -2.21 -12.83
C TYR A 263 6.16 -1.67 -11.88
N GLY A 264 4.93 -1.51 -12.37
CA GLY A 264 3.84 -0.90 -11.62
C GLY A 264 3.99 0.62 -11.42
N PRO A 265 3.22 1.23 -10.51
CA PRO A 265 2.11 0.64 -9.77
C PRO A 265 0.93 0.31 -10.71
N ALA A 266 -0.21 -0.12 -10.15
CA ALA A 266 -1.45 -0.13 -10.93
C ALA A 266 -1.70 1.26 -11.53
N THR A 267 -2.19 1.31 -12.77
CA THR A 267 -2.24 2.56 -13.56
C THR A 267 -3.23 3.58 -12.99
N GLY A 268 -4.21 3.14 -12.19
CA GLY A 268 -5.28 4.00 -11.66
C GLY A 268 -6.31 4.45 -12.71
N VAL A 269 -6.16 4.03 -13.97
CA VAL A 269 -7.05 4.42 -15.06
C VAL A 269 -8.43 3.82 -14.83
N THR A 270 -9.43 4.68 -14.71
CA THR A 270 -10.85 4.32 -14.61
C THR A 270 -11.64 5.08 -15.67
N ALA A 271 -12.69 4.46 -16.20
CA ALA A 271 -13.60 5.15 -17.11
C ALA A 271 -14.34 6.26 -16.34
N THR A 272 -14.43 7.45 -16.94
CA THR A 272 -15.17 8.59 -16.41
C THR A 272 -16.52 8.76 -17.10
N ASN A 273 -16.63 8.33 -18.36
CA ASN A 273 -17.86 8.36 -19.13
C ASN A 273 -17.92 7.19 -20.12
N TRP A 274 -19.14 6.70 -20.35
CA TRP A 274 -19.48 5.76 -21.40
C TRP A 274 -20.47 6.41 -22.37
N LYS A 275 -20.26 6.20 -23.67
CA LYS A 275 -21.17 6.58 -24.74
C LYS A 275 -21.51 5.35 -25.56
N VAL A 276 -22.80 5.08 -25.76
CA VAL A 276 -23.29 4.00 -26.64
C VAL A 276 -23.90 4.61 -27.89
N GLU A 277 -23.44 4.16 -29.04
CA GLU A 277 -23.87 4.61 -30.36
C GLU A 277 -24.46 3.44 -31.13
N ARG A 278 -25.70 3.57 -31.57
CA ARG A 278 -26.29 2.71 -32.58
C ARG A 278 -25.68 3.04 -33.93
N ILE A 279 -25.23 2.04 -34.66
CA ILE A 279 -24.69 2.16 -36.01
C ILE A 279 -25.55 1.32 -36.95
N THR A 280 -26.15 1.96 -37.94
CA THR A 280 -26.88 1.32 -39.02
C THR A 280 -26.24 1.64 -40.37
N ASN A 281 -26.79 1.11 -41.46
CA ASN A 281 -26.37 1.49 -42.81
C ASN A 281 -26.75 2.93 -43.18
N ALA A 282 -27.63 3.59 -42.42
CA ALA A 282 -28.10 4.95 -42.71
C ALA A 282 -27.41 6.01 -41.85
N ALA A 283 -27.20 5.72 -40.56
CA ALA A 283 -26.67 6.71 -39.62
C ALA A 283 -25.97 6.07 -38.41
N THR A 284 -25.19 6.89 -37.73
CA THR A 284 -24.73 6.63 -36.36
C THR A 284 -25.46 7.58 -35.41
N THR A 285 -26.05 7.05 -34.35
CA THR A 285 -26.86 7.82 -33.40
C THR A 285 -26.44 7.45 -31.98
N GLN A 286 -26.16 8.44 -31.14
CA GLN A 286 -25.96 8.20 -29.71
C GLN A 286 -27.31 7.82 -29.09
N VAL A 287 -27.33 6.70 -28.36
CA VAL A 287 -28.55 6.15 -27.74
C VAL A 287 -28.48 6.09 -26.22
N ALA A 288 -27.27 6.11 -25.65
CA ALA A 288 -27.08 6.22 -24.22
C ALA A 288 -25.75 6.91 -23.89
N THR A 289 -25.70 7.54 -22.72
CA THR A 289 -24.46 7.98 -22.08
C THR A 289 -24.56 7.79 -20.57
N ALA A 290 -23.44 7.50 -19.91
CA ALA A 290 -23.40 7.30 -18.46
C ALA A 290 -22.04 7.75 -17.90
N ASP A 291 -22.06 8.65 -16.92
CA ASP A 291 -20.88 9.04 -16.15
C ASP A 291 -20.65 8.03 -15.01
N ALA A 292 -19.89 6.98 -15.32
CA ALA A 292 -19.67 5.86 -14.40
C ALA A 292 -18.37 5.11 -14.73
N ALA A 293 -17.85 4.37 -13.73
CA ALA A 293 -16.68 3.51 -13.88
C ALA A 293 -16.93 2.29 -14.80
N SER A 294 -18.20 1.89 -14.97
CA SER A 294 -18.62 0.80 -15.85
C SER A 294 -19.95 1.13 -16.53
N LEU A 295 -20.21 0.48 -17.66
CA LEU A 295 -21.47 0.54 -18.37
C LEU A 295 -22.38 -0.62 -17.93
N THR A 296 -23.60 -0.30 -17.54
CA THR A 296 -24.67 -1.30 -17.32
C THR A 296 -25.28 -1.74 -18.65
N ALA A 297 -25.78 -2.98 -18.71
CA ALA A 297 -26.52 -3.46 -19.87
C ALA A 297 -27.74 -2.58 -20.16
N GLY A 298 -28.12 -2.48 -21.43
CA GLY A 298 -29.22 -1.61 -21.86
C GLY A 298 -29.92 -2.12 -23.11
N SER A 299 -30.95 -1.40 -23.52
CA SER A 299 -31.74 -1.72 -24.71
C SER A 299 -32.14 -0.47 -25.46
N ASP A 300 -32.19 -0.57 -26.78
CA ASP A 300 -32.61 0.49 -27.69
C ASP A 300 -33.84 0.04 -28.49
N ASN A 301 -34.96 0.75 -28.33
CA ASN A 301 -36.22 0.49 -29.02
C ASN A 301 -36.48 1.44 -30.21
N ASN A 302 -35.47 2.22 -30.60
CA ASN A 302 -35.56 3.19 -31.71
C ASN A 302 -36.74 4.17 -31.56
N GLY A 303 -36.93 4.73 -30.36
CA GLY A 303 -38.06 5.63 -30.09
C GLY A 303 -39.43 4.95 -30.14
N GLY A 304 -39.47 3.63 -29.92
CA GLY A 304 -40.68 2.81 -29.98
C GLY A 304 -40.95 2.18 -31.35
N ALA A 305 -40.20 2.57 -32.39
CA ALA A 305 -40.39 2.05 -33.74
C ALA A 305 -39.76 0.67 -33.97
N GLY A 306 -38.80 0.27 -33.12
CA GLY A 306 -38.00 -0.93 -33.31
C GLY A 306 -37.16 -0.90 -34.59
N PHE A 307 -36.75 -2.08 -35.05
CA PHE A 307 -35.98 -2.27 -36.27
C PHE A 307 -36.53 -3.41 -37.12
N ILE A 308 -36.42 -3.27 -38.43
CA ILE A 308 -36.64 -4.35 -39.39
C ILE A 308 -35.29 -4.65 -40.05
N ILE A 309 -34.74 -5.84 -39.82
CA ILE A 309 -33.48 -6.24 -40.46
C ILE A 309 -33.78 -6.65 -41.90
N GLY A 310 -33.34 -5.88 -42.89
CA GLY A 310 -33.80 -6.02 -44.27
C GLY A 310 -32.80 -5.56 -45.32
N ASP A 311 -32.88 -6.17 -46.51
CA ASP A 311 -31.93 -5.98 -47.62
C ASP A 311 -32.40 -4.97 -48.68
N ALA A 312 -33.69 -4.64 -48.69
CA ALA A 312 -34.30 -3.75 -49.68
C ALA A 312 -34.05 -2.24 -49.46
N GLY A 313 -33.43 -1.83 -48.34
CA GLY A 313 -33.04 -0.44 -48.01
C GLY A 313 -34.04 0.63 -48.44
N GLY A 314 -34.98 1.02 -47.57
CA GLY A 314 -35.87 2.15 -47.90
C GLY A 314 -37.28 2.18 -47.30
N GLY A 315 -37.61 1.33 -46.32
CA GLY A 315 -38.82 1.50 -45.51
C GLY A 315 -38.48 2.12 -44.14
N ASP A 316 -39.43 2.80 -43.50
CA ASP A 316 -39.23 3.36 -42.16
C ASP A 316 -38.81 2.23 -41.19
N ASN A 317 -37.61 2.37 -40.61
CA ASN A 317 -36.94 1.45 -39.68
C ASN A 317 -36.32 0.17 -40.29
N ALA A 318 -36.29 0.03 -41.62
CA ALA A 318 -35.59 -1.08 -42.28
C ALA A 318 -34.08 -0.79 -42.41
N VAL A 319 -33.24 -1.67 -41.84
CA VAL A 319 -31.78 -1.54 -41.83
C VAL A 319 -31.10 -2.81 -42.32
N SER A 320 -30.10 -2.65 -43.18
CA SER A 320 -29.29 -3.77 -43.70
C SER A 320 -28.12 -4.15 -42.81
N SER A 321 -27.86 -3.34 -41.79
CA SER A 321 -26.93 -3.63 -40.71
C SER A 321 -27.39 -2.92 -39.45
N LEU A 322 -27.33 -3.60 -38.30
CA LEU A 322 -27.54 -3.00 -36.98
C LEU A 322 -26.48 -3.53 -36.02
N LYS A 323 -25.64 -2.63 -35.51
CA LYS A 323 -24.67 -2.92 -34.45
C LYS A 323 -24.56 -1.73 -33.50
N TYR A 324 -23.86 -1.91 -32.39
CA TYR A 324 -23.59 -0.85 -31.44
C TYR A 324 -22.09 -0.66 -31.25
N ARG A 325 -21.69 0.57 -31.01
CA ARG A 325 -20.36 0.96 -30.56
C ARG A 325 -20.47 1.50 -29.16
N VAL A 326 -19.57 1.05 -28.29
CA VAL A 326 -19.35 1.69 -27.00
C VAL A 326 -18.03 2.46 -27.06
N THR A 327 -18.03 3.66 -26.50
CA THR A 327 -16.85 4.50 -26.28
C THR A 327 -16.69 4.75 -24.78
N ALA A 328 -15.54 4.42 -24.21
CA ALA A 328 -15.17 4.73 -22.84
C ALA A 328 -14.16 5.88 -22.83
N THR A 329 -14.47 6.95 -22.12
CA THR A 329 -13.54 8.06 -21.83
C THR A 329 -12.84 7.78 -20.51
N HIS A 330 -11.53 8.02 -20.43
CA HIS A 330 -10.75 7.80 -19.21
C HIS A 330 -9.72 8.91 -18.98
N GLY A 331 -9.40 9.15 -17.71
CA GLY A 331 -8.33 10.06 -17.31
C GLY A 331 -6.93 9.50 -17.59
N ALA A 332 -5.91 10.30 -17.32
CA ALA A 332 -4.52 9.86 -17.36
C ALA A 332 -4.25 8.87 -16.21
N GLY A 333 -3.34 7.93 -16.44
CA GLY A 333 -2.84 7.05 -15.40
C GLY A 333 -1.83 7.76 -14.49
N VAL A 334 -1.58 7.18 -13.32
CA VAL A 334 -0.49 7.62 -12.43
C VAL A 334 0.87 7.38 -13.10
N THR A 335 1.90 8.10 -12.64
CA THR A 335 3.28 7.92 -13.13
C THR A 335 3.79 6.51 -12.77
N ALA A 336 4.33 5.81 -13.76
CA ALA A 336 4.95 4.51 -13.60
C ALA A 336 6.20 4.59 -12.72
N LYS A 337 6.52 3.48 -12.05
CA LYS A 337 7.77 3.32 -11.31
C LYS A 337 8.86 2.76 -12.20
N ASP A 338 10.10 3.15 -11.96
CA ASP A 338 11.25 2.42 -12.49
C ASP A 338 11.46 1.08 -11.78
N ASN A 339 12.46 0.33 -12.24
CA ASN A 339 12.82 -0.97 -11.65
C ASN A 339 13.31 -0.88 -10.19
N LEU A 340 13.60 0.32 -9.66
CA LEU A 340 14.05 0.54 -8.29
C LEU A 340 12.92 1.08 -7.39
N GLY A 341 11.70 1.21 -7.93
CA GLY A 341 10.50 1.59 -7.18
C GLY A 341 10.27 3.09 -7.03
N ALA A 342 11.14 3.93 -7.60
CA ALA A 342 10.98 5.38 -7.66
C ALA A 342 10.13 5.78 -8.87
N ALA A 343 9.56 6.99 -8.86
CA ALA A 343 8.84 7.52 -10.02
C ALA A 343 9.77 7.64 -11.23
N SER A 344 9.31 7.21 -12.41
CA SER A 344 10.04 7.32 -13.66
C SER A 344 10.42 8.77 -13.97
N SER A 345 11.62 8.98 -14.52
CA SER A 345 12.11 10.27 -14.98
C SER A 345 12.91 10.06 -16.28
N PRO A 346 12.38 10.45 -17.45
CA PRO A 346 11.15 11.22 -17.66
C PRO A 346 9.88 10.48 -17.24
N ALA A 347 8.84 11.24 -16.88
CA ALA A 347 7.57 10.66 -16.42
C ALA A 347 6.91 9.82 -17.52
N VAL A 348 6.68 8.54 -17.24
CA VAL A 348 5.93 7.61 -18.09
C VAL A 348 4.56 7.42 -17.46
N ALA A 349 3.50 7.78 -18.17
CA ALA A 349 2.12 7.57 -17.74
C ALA A 349 1.20 7.31 -18.95
N ILE A 350 0.13 6.55 -18.75
CA ILE A 350 -0.94 6.46 -19.76
C ILE A 350 -1.60 7.83 -19.89
N ALA A 351 -1.71 8.35 -21.11
CA ALA A 351 -2.42 9.59 -21.38
C ALA A 351 -3.94 9.41 -21.23
N ALA A 352 -4.63 10.50 -20.86
CA ALA A 352 -6.09 10.54 -20.93
C ALA A 352 -6.56 10.35 -22.37
N GLY A 353 -7.73 9.74 -22.55
CA GLY A 353 -8.25 9.49 -23.89
C GLY A 353 -9.51 8.65 -23.91
N THR A 354 -9.80 8.10 -25.09
CA THR A 354 -10.98 7.27 -25.32
C THR A 354 -10.61 5.91 -25.89
N LYS A 355 -11.41 4.89 -25.57
CA LYS A 355 -11.35 3.56 -26.19
C LYS A 355 -12.71 3.20 -26.77
N THR A 356 -12.74 2.47 -27.88
CA THR A 356 -13.98 2.08 -28.55
C THR A 356 -14.05 0.58 -28.78
N LYS A 357 -15.26 0.01 -28.76
CA LYS A 357 -15.51 -1.38 -29.14
C LYS A 357 -16.86 -1.52 -29.81
N ASP A 358 -16.91 -2.29 -30.89
CA ASP A 358 -18.13 -2.58 -31.63
C ASP A 358 -18.67 -3.96 -31.24
N THR A 359 -19.99 -4.11 -31.24
CA THR A 359 -20.64 -5.42 -31.22
C THR A 359 -20.57 -6.09 -32.59
N ALA A 360 -20.89 -7.39 -32.65
CA ALA A 360 -21.34 -8.00 -33.89
C ALA A 360 -22.61 -7.31 -34.42
N ALA A 361 -22.90 -7.49 -35.70
CA ALA A 361 -24.05 -6.88 -36.36
C ALA A 361 -25.17 -7.89 -36.65
N TYR A 362 -26.42 -7.43 -36.58
CA TYR A 362 -27.50 -8.05 -37.33
C TYR A 362 -27.30 -7.79 -38.82
N THR A 363 -27.47 -8.81 -39.64
CA THR A 363 -27.44 -8.69 -41.11
C THR A 363 -28.59 -9.49 -41.73
N PRO A 364 -29.23 -9.00 -42.79
CA PRO A 364 -30.31 -9.72 -43.46
C PRO A 364 -29.76 -10.83 -44.36
N PHE A 365 -30.49 -11.94 -44.45
CA PHE A 365 -30.32 -12.93 -45.51
C PHE A 365 -31.67 -13.35 -46.12
N ARG A 366 -31.60 -13.92 -47.32
CA ARG A 366 -32.74 -14.48 -48.03
C ARG A 366 -32.58 -16.00 -48.09
N ASN A 367 -33.62 -16.73 -47.69
CA ASN A 367 -33.61 -18.19 -47.69
C ASN A 367 -33.59 -18.75 -49.11
N THR A 368 -33.05 -19.95 -49.26
CA THR A 368 -33.42 -20.86 -50.33
C THR A 368 -34.56 -21.74 -49.84
N PHE A 369 -35.63 -21.83 -50.63
CA PHE A 369 -36.80 -22.66 -50.34
C PHE A 369 -36.79 -23.90 -51.22
N TYR A 370 -37.26 -25.03 -50.69
CA TYR A 370 -37.34 -26.27 -51.45
C TYR A 370 -38.33 -27.25 -50.83
N GLY A 371 -38.93 -28.10 -51.66
CA GLY A 371 -39.82 -29.14 -51.18
C GLY A 371 -40.57 -29.88 -52.27
N ALA A 372 -41.30 -30.89 -51.83
CA ALA A 372 -42.22 -31.68 -52.63
C ALA A 372 -43.65 -31.48 -52.12
N SER A 373 -44.62 -31.45 -53.03
CA SER A 373 -46.05 -31.29 -52.71
C SER A 373 -46.90 -32.31 -53.46
N ALA A 374 -47.91 -32.83 -52.78
CA ALA A 374 -48.96 -33.67 -53.37
C ALA A 374 -50.04 -32.85 -54.11
N SER A 375 -49.91 -31.52 -54.18
CA SER A 375 -50.78 -30.60 -54.91
C SER A 375 -49.97 -29.61 -55.75
N LYS A 376 -50.65 -28.91 -56.66
CA LYS A 376 -50.06 -27.95 -57.59
C LYS A 376 -50.64 -26.53 -57.37
N PRO A 377 -50.37 -25.88 -56.22
CA PRO A 377 -50.87 -24.52 -55.97
C PRO A 377 -50.35 -23.52 -57.01
N ALA A 378 -50.95 -22.33 -57.12
CA ALA A 378 -50.33 -21.25 -57.88
C ALA A 378 -48.93 -20.95 -57.30
N LEU A 379 -47.94 -20.69 -58.15
CA LEU A 379 -46.59 -20.34 -57.72
C LEU A 379 -46.55 -18.84 -57.35
N ASP A 380 -46.98 -18.54 -56.14
CA ASP A 380 -46.91 -17.21 -55.53
C ASP A 380 -45.96 -17.19 -54.33
N SER A 381 -45.74 -16.00 -53.74
CA SER A 381 -44.90 -15.82 -52.55
C SER A 381 -45.31 -16.76 -51.40
N ALA A 382 -46.61 -16.94 -51.16
CA ALA A 382 -47.12 -17.77 -50.08
C ALA A 382 -46.79 -19.26 -50.31
N ALA A 383 -46.99 -19.75 -51.52
CA ALA A 383 -46.67 -21.12 -51.91
C ALA A 383 -45.17 -21.41 -51.80
N ILE A 384 -44.30 -20.48 -52.21
CA ILE A 384 -42.84 -20.66 -52.08
C ILE A 384 -42.40 -20.64 -50.61
N ARG A 385 -42.94 -19.72 -49.81
CA ARG A 385 -42.59 -19.61 -48.38
C ARG A 385 -43.12 -20.76 -47.52
N ALA A 386 -44.15 -21.48 -48.00
CA ALA A 386 -44.67 -22.69 -47.35
C ALA A 386 -43.77 -23.92 -47.54
N LEU A 387 -42.80 -23.87 -48.46
CA LEU A 387 -41.80 -24.93 -48.64
C LEU A 387 -40.80 -24.96 -47.46
N GLY A 388 -40.03 -26.05 -47.38
CA GLY A 388 -38.87 -26.10 -46.49
C GLY A 388 -37.86 -25.01 -46.83
N LYS A 389 -37.06 -24.56 -45.85
CA LYS A 389 -36.08 -23.48 -46.03
C LYS A 389 -34.73 -23.83 -45.43
N THR A 390 -33.66 -23.26 -45.98
CA THR A 390 -32.28 -23.52 -45.54
C THR A 390 -31.90 -22.87 -44.21
N GLY A 391 -32.64 -21.85 -43.75
CA GLY A 391 -32.34 -21.11 -42.53
C GLY A 391 -31.09 -20.24 -42.60
N LYS A 392 -30.55 -20.02 -43.81
CA LYS A 392 -29.32 -19.26 -44.07
C LYS A 392 -29.33 -18.67 -45.48
N ALA A 393 -28.42 -17.72 -45.71
CA ALA A 393 -28.16 -17.17 -47.04
C ALA A 393 -27.87 -18.26 -48.08
N TYR A 394 -28.18 -17.98 -49.35
CA TYR A 394 -27.80 -18.85 -50.45
C TYR A 394 -26.29 -19.13 -50.40
N ALA A 395 -25.93 -20.40 -50.52
CA ALA A 395 -24.56 -20.87 -50.67
C ALA A 395 -24.53 -22.01 -51.69
N ALA A 396 -23.47 -22.06 -52.49
CA ALA A 396 -23.20 -23.21 -53.35
C ALA A 396 -23.05 -24.48 -52.50
N GLY A 397 -23.49 -25.61 -53.02
CA GLY A 397 -23.51 -26.88 -52.29
C GLY A 397 -24.64 -27.79 -52.75
N THR A 398 -24.99 -28.77 -51.93
CA THR A 398 -26.05 -29.72 -52.26
C THR A 398 -27.23 -29.63 -51.30
N LEU A 399 -28.45 -29.71 -51.84
CA LEU A 399 -29.68 -29.91 -51.11
C LEU A 399 -30.23 -31.29 -51.40
N THR A 400 -30.71 -31.98 -50.37
CA THR A 400 -31.43 -33.26 -50.51
C THR A 400 -32.92 -33.00 -50.34
N ILE A 401 -33.70 -33.44 -51.31
CA ILE A 401 -35.17 -33.37 -51.30
C ILE A 401 -35.70 -34.80 -51.24
N ASN A 402 -36.35 -35.13 -50.13
CA ASN A 402 -37.11 -36.36 -50.01
C ASN A 402 -38.46 -36.13 -50.70
N VAL A 403 -38.78 -36.97 -51.68
CA VAL A 403 -40.00 -36.90 -52.50
C VAL A 403 -40.89 -38.07 -52.13
N PRO A 404 -41.95 -37.88 -51.34
CA PRO A 404 -42.87 -38.98 -51.00
C PRO A 404 -43.66 -39.48 -52.21
N ALA A 405 -44.15 -40.71 -52.13
CA ALA A 405 -45.16 -41.20 -53.08
C ALA A 405 -46.40 -40.28 -53.06
N GLY A 406 -47.03 -40.09 -54.22
CA GLY A 406 -48.12 -39.14 -54.42
C GLY A 406 -47.68 -37.69 -54.69
N THR A 407 -46.37 -37.40 -54.72
CA THR A 407 -45.88 -36.05 -55.08
C THR A 407 -46.27 -35.68 -56.50
N GLN A 408 -46.85 -34.50 -56.67
CA GLN A 408 -47.24 -33.91 -57.94
C GLN A 408 -46.35 -32.72 -58.36
N ARG A 409 -45.58 -32.15 -57.43
CA ARG A 409 -44.63 -31.07 -57.72
C ARG A 409 -43.40 -31.15 -56.82
N VAL A 410 -42.22 -30.94 -57.40
CA VAL A 410 -41.00 -30.59 -56.67
C VAL A 410 -40.59 -29.18 -57.05
N ALA A 411 -40.28 -28.34 -56.07
CA ALA A 411 -39.87 -26.96 -56.28
C ALA A 411 -38.58 -26.63 -55.52
N ILE A 412 -37.70 -25.85 -56.14
CA ILE A 412 -36.55 -25.20 -55.52
C ILE A 412 -36.59 -23.73 -55.89
N ALA A 413 -36.45 -22.83 -54.92
CA ALA A 413 -36.47 -21.40 -55.14
C ALA A 413 -35.30 -20.73 -54.41
N CYS A 414 -34.51 -19.92 -55.12
CA CYS A 414 -33.48 -19.08 -54.52
C CYS A 414 -33.55 -17.67 -55.08
N ILE A 415 -32.95 -16.70 -54.38
CA ILE A 415 -32.90 -15.31 -54.86
C ILE A 415 -32.35 -15.23 -56.28
N ALA A 416 -32.95 -14.39 -57.12
CA ALA A 416 -32.68 -14.38 -58.56
C ALA A 416 -31.24 -14.00 -58.92
N THR A 417 -30.57 -13.26 -58.03
CA THR A 417 -29.15 -12.88 -58.16
C THR A 417 -28.19 -14.05 -57.91
N ALA A 418 -28.66 -15.16 -57.33
CA ALA A 418 -27.86 -16.36 -57.16
C ALA A 418 -27.83 -17.21 -58.44
N LYS A 419 -26.73 -17.94 -58.65
CA LYS A 419 -26.56 -18.87 -59.77
C LYS A 419 -27.62 -19.97 -59.78
N GLY A 420 -28.01 -20.45 -58.58
CA GLY A 420 -29.14 -21.35 -58.39
C GLY A 420 -28.87 -22.80 -58.77
N VAL A 421 -29.88 -23.51 -59.23
CA VAL A 421 -29.78 -24.95 -59.52
C VAL A 421 -28.93 -25.18 -60.78
N THR A 422 -27.87 -25.97 -60.64
CA THR A 422 -26.98 -26.36 -61.75
C THR A 422 -27.08 -27.84 -62.12
N LYS A 423 -27.53 -28.68 -61.17
CA LYS A 423 -27.70 -30.12 -61.40
C LYS A 423 -28.76 -30.70 -60.47
N VAL A 424 -29.52 -31.68 -60.94
CA VAL A 424 -30.43 -32.49 -60.13
C VAL A 424 -30.23 -33.96 -60.47
N ILE A 425 -29.81 -34.74 -59.47
CA ILE A 425 -29.66 -36.20 -59.57
C ILE A 425 -30.79 -36.88 -58.83
N ASN A 426 -31.47 -37.83 -59.47
CA ASN A 426 -32.39 -38.73 -58.81
C ASN A 426 -31.65 -39.97 -58.33
N GLU A 427 -31.28 -39.99 -57.04
CA GLU A 427 -30.48 -41.07 -56.44
C GLU A 427 -31.24 -42.41 -56.45
N THR A 428 -32.58 -42.37 -56.38
CA THR A 428 -33.43 -43.56 -56.41
C THR A 428 -33.63 -44.12 -57.83
N ALA A 429 -33.38 -43.31 -58.86
CA ALA A 429 -33.44 -43.72 -60.26
C ALA A 429 -32.03 -43.91 -60.84
N MET A 430 -31.20 -44.73 -60.18
CA MET A 430 -29.83 -45.06 -60.61
C MET A 430 -28.93 -43.83 -60.84
N ASN A 431 -29.10 -42.78 -60.03
CA ASN A 431 -28.39 -41.50 -60.17
C ASN A 431 -28.62 -40.80 -61.53
N ALA A 432 -29.81 -40.96 -62.13
CA ALA A 432 -30.16 -40.27 -63.36
C ALA A 432 -30.09 -38.75 -63.18
N ASP A 433 -29.48 -38.08 -64.17
CA ASP A 433 -29.51 -36.63 -64.26
C ASP A 433 -30.87 -36.19 -64.81
N VAL A 434 -31.65 -35.55 -63.94
CA VAL A 434 -33.01 -35.07 -64.24
C VAL A 434 -33.06 -33.55 -64.30
N THR A 435 -31.92 -32.88 -64.43
CA THR A 435 -31.85 -31.41 -64.41
C THR A 435 -32.75 -30.76 -65.47
N SER A 436 -32.80 -31.34 -66.67
CA SER A 436 -33.58 -30.82 -67.80
C SER A 436 -35.09 -30.95 -67.62
N THR A 437 -35.57 -31.72 -66.63
CA THR A 437 -37.01 -31.85 -66.36
C THR A 437 -37.56 -30.69 -65.53
N PHE A 438 -36.69 -29.89 -64.91
CA PHE A 438 -37.09 -28.72 -64.12
C PHE A 438 -37.22 -27.49 -65.01
N VAL A 439 -38.39 -26.85 -64.95
CA VAL A 439 -38.65 -25.58 -65.64
C VAL A 439 -38.37 -24.42 -64.69
N LYS A 440 -37.56 -23.46 -65.14
CA LYS A 440 -37.24 -22.25 -64.40
C LYS A 440 -38.28 -21.16 -64.68
N SER A 441 -38.73 -20.48 -63.62
CA SER A 441 -39.56 -19.28 -63.66
C SER A 441 -39.03 -18.22 -62.68
N ALA A 442 -39.55 -17.01 -62.75
CA ALA A 442 -39.28 -15.95 -61.79
C ALA A 442 -40.55 -15.67 -60.96
N VAL A 443 -40.42 -15.65 -59.64
CA VAL A 443 -41.54 -15.37 -58.71
C VAL A 443 -41.08 -14.31 -57.71
N PRO A 444 -41.84 -13.22 -57.49
CA PRO A 444 -41.55 -12.29 -56.41
C PRO A 444 -41.89 -12.95 -55.06
N VAL A 445 -40.89 -13.06 -54.18
CA VAL A 445 -41.03 -13.72 -52.88
C VAL A 445 -40.73 -12.73 -51.76
N GLU A 446 -41.69 -12.58 -50.85
CA GLU A 446 -41.59 -11.74 -49.67
C GLU A 446 -40.59 -12.29 -48.64
N GLY A 447 -40.07 -11.40 -47.80
CA GLY A 447 -39.26 -11.77 -46.64
C GLY A 447 -40.13 -12.25 -45.48
N ALA A 448 -39.49 -12.46 -44.33
CA ALA A 448 -40.21 -12.71 -43.09
C ALA A 448 -41.20 -11.58 -42.79
N ASN A 449 -42.33 -11.89 -42.16
CA ASN A 449 -43.33 -10.91 -41.71
C ASN A 449 -43.87 -9.99 -42.83
N GLY A 450 -43.98 -10.48 -44.07
CA GLY A 450 -44.46 -9.69 -45.21
C GLY A 450 -43.48 -8.62 -45.70
N TYR A 451 -42.19 -8.79 -45.43
CA TYR A 451 -41.17 -7.83 -45.86
C TYR A 451 -41.03 -7.80 -47.39
N ALA A 452 -40.58 -6.66 -47.92
CA ALA A 452 -40.46 -6.37 -49.35
C ALA A 452 -40.00 -7.58 -50.19
N ALA A 453 -40.74 -7.86 -51.26
CA ALA A 453 -40.45 -8.96 -52.16
C ALA A 453 -39.16 -8.75 -52.95
N LYS A 454 -38.48 -9.85 -53.27
CA LYS A 454 -37.38 -9.92 -54.23
C LYS A 454 -37.69 -11.01 -55.23
N ASP A 455 -37.19 -10.86 -56.46
CA ASP A 455 -37.33 -11.91 -57.46
C ASP A 455 -36.54 -13.14 -57.04
N TYR A 456 -37.18 -14.29 -57.15
CA TYR A 456 -36.59 -15.60 -56.96
C TYR A 456 -36.62 -16.36 -58.28
N ASN A 457 -35.51 -17.03 -58.57
CA ASN A 457 -35.48 -18.08 -59.57
C ASN A 457 -36.14 -19.33 -58.94
N VAL A 458 -37.19 -19.86 -59.58
CA VAL A 458 -37.94 -21.03 -59.12
C VAL A 458 -37.87 -22.14 -60.16
N TRP A 459 -37.26 -23.26 -59.80
CA TRP A 459 -37.19 -24.47 -60.60
C TRP A 459 -38.26 -25.45 -60.14
N VAL A 460 -39.13 -25.85 -61.06
CA VAL A 460 -40.26 -26.74 -60.76
C VAL A 460 -40.24 -27.95 -61.69
N PHE A 461 -40.36 -29.12 -61.10
CA PHE A 461 -40.69 -30.35 -61.80
C PHE A 461 -42.10 -30.78 -61.44
N GLU A 462 -42.94 -30.96 -62.46
CA GLU A 462 -44.28 -31.51 -62.33
C GLU A 462 -44.41 -32.74 -63.23
N PRO A 463 -44.32 -33.95 -62.68
CA PRO A 463 -44.49 -35.15 -63.49
C PRO A 463 -45.92 -35.23 -64.03
N ALA A 464 -46.08 -35.87 -65.19
CA ALA A 464 -47.39 -36.10 -65.81
C ALA A 464 -48.29 -37.00 -64.94
N VAL A 465 -47.68 -37.92 -64.19
CA VAL A 465 -48.32 -38.78 -63.20
C VAL A 465 -47.62 -38.57 -61.86
N ALA A 466 -48.37 -38.52 -60.76
CA ALA A 466 -47.78 -38.40 -59.43
C ALA A 466 -46.72 -39.50 -59.18
N TYR A 467 -45.70 -39.19 -58.37
CA TYR A 467 -44.67 -40.16 -58.02
C TYR A 467 -45.29 -41.43 -57.44
N GLY A 468 -45.16 -42.56 -58.15
CA GLY A 468 -45.71 -43.84 -57.68
C GLY A 468 -44.96 -44.42 -56.47
N ASN A 469 -43.68 -44.10 -56.32
CA ASN A 469 -42.82 -44.49 -55.21
C ASN A 469 -42.09 -43.27 -54.65
N ALA A 470 -41.61 -43.38 -53.41
CA ALA A 470 -40.73 -42.36 -52.85
C ALA A 470 -39.41 -42.27 -53.65
N ALA A 471 -38.86 -41.06 -53.76
CA ALA A 471 -37.60 -40.78 -54.42
C ALA A 471 -36.75 -39.80 -53.61
N VAL A 472 -35.43 -39.81 -53.84
CA VAL A 472 -34.50 -38.86 -53.25
C VAL A 472 -33.83 -38.08 -54.37
N LEU A 473 -34.01 -36.76 -54.36
CA LEU A 473 -33.37 -35.86 -55.31
C LEU A 473 -32.23 -35.11 -54.63
N LYS A 474 -31.05 -35.15 -55.27
CA LYS A 474 -29.87 -34.39 -54.86
C LYS A 474 -29.66 -33.24 -55.82
N VAL A 475 -29.89 -32.03 -55.32
CA VAL A 475 -29.85 -30.78 -56.08
C VAL A 475 -28.53 -30.08 -55.79
N THR A 476 -27.76 -29.77 -56.83
CA THR A 476 -26.54 -28.96 -56.74
C THR A 476 -26.87 -27.49 -56.99
N LEU A 477 -26.59 -26.65 -55.99
CA LEU A 477 -26.60 -25.19 -56.07
C LEU A 477 -25.22 -24.71 -56.51
N GLY A 478 -25.18 -23.89 -57.56
CA GLY A 478 -23.97 -23.49 -58.27
C GLY A 478 -23.29 -22.22 -57.79
#